data_AF-A0A3E4YLJ1-F1
#
_entry.id   AF-A0A3E4YLJ1-F1
#
_cell.length_a   1.000
_cell.length_b   1.000
_cell.length_c   1.000
_cell.angle_alpha   90.00
_cell.angle_beta   90.00
_cell.angle_gamma   90.00
#
_symmetry.space_group_name_H-M   'P 1'
#
loop_
_entity.id
_entity.type
_entity.pdbx_description
1 polymer ?
#
loop_
_entity_poly.entity_id
_entity_poly.type
_entity_poly.pdbx_seq_one_letter_code
_entity_poly.pdbx_strand_id
1 'polypeptide(L)'
;MSLDNINVLHKIKSEDLIFSDDIEDDRTNTYLTLNDYDWVSYKLSTRFRTKDMGLLNVEFEYVGFTTAFMYITKQNDCKTIDITYNFSTDIFKKHIIDFLQKHIASWDSQYAFNGEEEVIDFYNDVLEHGTVSGIGNHIIN
;
A
#
# COMPACT_ATOMS: atom_id res chain seq x y z
N MET A 1 23.86 -2.14 -16.72
CA MET A 1 23.12 -0.93 -16.31
C MET A 1 22.62 -1.21 -14.90
N SER A 2 23.03 -0.41 -13.91
CA SER A 2 22.64 -0.65 -12.52
C SER A 2 21.15 -0.37 -12.33
N LEU A 3 20.53 -1.07 -11.38
CA LEU A 3 19.14 -0.93 -10.97
C LEU A 3 18.83 0.45 -10.33
N ASP A 4 19.82 1.36 -10.29
CA ASP A 4 19.81 2.55 -9.43
C ASP A 4 19.16 3.80 -10.06
N ASN A 5 18.70 3.74 -11.31
CA ASN A 5 18.09 4.90 -12.00
C ASN A 5 16.57 4.85 -12.11
N ILE A 6 15.89 3.97 -11.37
CA ILE A 6 14.42 3.84 -11.36
C ILE A 6 13.94 3.88 -9.90
N ASN A 7 14.35 4.87 -9.11
CA ASN A 7 13.61 5.18 -7.87
C ASN A 7 12.33 5.94 -8.25
N VAL A 8 11.38 5.16 -8.79
CA VAL A 8 10.08 5.57 -9.36
C VAL A 8 9.03 5.81 -8.28
N LEU A 9 9.35 5.42 -7.04
CA LEU A 9 8.55 5.55 -5.84
C LEU A 9 9.29 6.40 -4.81
N HIS A 10 8.55 7.21 -4.06
CA HIS A 10 9.06 7.96 -2.92
C HIS A 10 7.98 8.05 -1.85
N LYS A 11 8.37 8.47 -0.65
CA LYS A 11 7.43 8.58 0.48
C LYS A 11 6.29 9.53 0.17
N ILE A 12 5.09 9.17 0.58
CA ILE A 12 3.85 9.94 0.36
C ILE A 12 3.51 10.67 1.65
N LYS A 13 2.97 11.87 1.52
CA LYS A 13 2.21 12.56 2.57
C LYS A 13 0.78 12.80 2.10
N SER A 14 -0.15 13.06 3.03
CA SER A 14 -1.53 13.38 2.68
C SER A 14 -1.66 14.56 1.70
N GLU A 15 -0.75 15.55 1.76
CA GLU A 15 -0.74 16.71 0.84
C GLU A 15 -0.39 16.35 -0.63
N ASP A 16 0.20 15.19 -0.85
CA ASP A 16 0.60 14.68 -2.17
C ASP A 16 -0.57 13.97 -2.88
N LEU A 17 -1.61 13.59 -2.13
CA LEU A 17 -2.78 12.89 -2.65
C LEU A 17 -3.67 13.83 -3.47
N ILE A 18 -4.21 13.30 -4.56
CA ILE A 18 -5.24 13.94 -5.37
C ILE A 18 -6.57 13.30 -5.03
N PHE A 19 -7.48 14.16 -4.57
CA PHE A 19 -8.89 13.87 -4.33
C PHE A 19 -9.69 14.27 -5.59
N SER A 20 -10.45 13.33 -6.16
CA SER A 20 -11.27 13.47 -7.37
C SER A 20 -12.70 13.97 -7.13
N ASP A 21 -13.09 14.25 -5.89
CA ASP A 21 -14.45 14.59 -5.41
C ASP A 21 -15.54 13.54 -5.75
N ASP A 22 -15.17 12.40 -6.35
CA ASP A 22 -16.01 11.22 -6.61
C ASP A 22 -15.88 10.20 -5.49
N ILE A 23 -16.90 10.04 -4.64
CA ILE A 23 -16.84 9.20 -3.43
C ILE A 23 -16.32 7.76 -3.65
N GLU A 24 -16.45 7.20 -4.86
CA GLU A 24 -15.95 5.86 -5.21
C GLU A 24 -14.44 5.85 -5.59
N ASP A 25 -13.89 6.98 -6.05
CA ASP A 25 -12.49 7.15 -6.50
C ASP A 25 -11.68 8.20 -5.72
N ASP A 26 -12.33 8.94 -4.83
CA ASP A 26 -11.83 10.17 -4.18
C ASP A 26 -11.20 9.93 -2.82
N ARG A 27 -11.28 8.72 -2.27
CA ARG A 27 -10.73 8.46 -0.95
C ARG A 27 -9.77 7.29 -0.99
N THR A 28 -8.75 7.39 -0.16
CA THR A 28 -7.85 6.31 0.21
C THR A 28 -8.68 5.18 0.78
N ASN A 29 -9.22 4.33 -0.11
CA ASN A 29 -10.10 3.23 0.28
C ASN A 29 -9.22 2.06 0.67
N THR A 30 -9.43 1.57 1.89
CA THR A 30 -8.67 0.43 2.43
C THR A 30 -9.53 -0.83 2.41
N TYR A 31 -8.96 -1.94 1.97
CA TYR A 31 -9.60 -3.25 1.99
C TYR A 31 -8.76 -4.23 2.80
N LEU A 32 -9.33 -4.75 3.87
CA LEU A 32 -8.68 -5.70 4.78
C LEU A 32 -9.28 -7.09 4.60
N THR A 33 -8.43 -8.09 4.36
CA THR A 33 -8.79 -9.51 4.36
C THR A 33 -7.94 -10.25 5.37
N LEU A 34 -8.58 -10.98 6.29
CA LEU A 34 -7.93 -11.88 7.24
C LEU A 34 -8.39 -13.31 6.94
N ASN A 35 -7.54 -14.13 6.33
CA ASN A 35 -7.85 -15.51 5.99
C ASN A 35 -6.90 -16.49 6.68
N ASP A 36 -7.48 -17.38 7.49
CA ASP A 36 -6.77 -18.41 8.28
C ASP A 36 -7.11 -19.85 7.87
N TYR A 37 -7.89 -20.04 6.79
CA TYR A 37 -8.51 -21.34 6.51
C TYR A 37 -7.54 -22.42 6.00
N ASP A 38 -6.44 -22.05 5.34
CA ASP A 38 -5.44 -23.00 4.82
C ASP A 38 -4.01 -22.61 5.23
N TRP A 39 -3.55 -21.44 4.79
CA TRP A 39 -2.33 -20.76 5.26
C TRP A 39 -2.73 -19.36 5.74
N VAL A 40 -2.01 -18.82 6.73
CA VAL A 40 -2.23 -17.46 7.22
C VAL A 40 -1.96 -16.49 6.08
N SER A 41 -3.01 -15.85 5.55
CA SER A 41 -2.93 -14.85 4.48
C SER A 41 -3.70 -13.60 4.90
N TYR A 42 -2.96 -12.59 5.35
CA TYR A 42 -3.51 -11.31 5.76
C TYR A 42 -3.11 -10.24 4.75
N LYS A 43 -4.11 -9.54 4.22
CA LYS A 43 -3.93 -8.54 3.17
C LYS A 43 -4.56 -7.22 3.57
N LEU A 44 -3.80 -6.14 3.45
CA LEU A 44 -4.32 -4.78 3.50
C LEU A 44 -4.00 -4.12 2.16
N SER A 45 -5.03 -3.72 1.44
CA SER A 45 -4.88 -3.10 0.12
C SER A 45 -5.42 -1.69 0.13
N THR A 46 -4.78 -0.80 -0.62
CA THR A 46 -5.18 0.59 -0.76
C THR A 46 -4.80 1.15 -2.14
N ARG A 47 -5.28 2.36 -2.42
CA ARG A 47 -5.00 3.09 -3.65
C ARG A 47 -4.55 4.51 -3.29
N PHE A 48 -3.41 4.93 -3.85
CA PHE A 48 -2.94 6.30 -3.80
C PHE A 48 -2.98 6.91 -5.19
N ARG A 49 -3.65 8.05 -5.34
CA ARG A 49 -3.52 8.90 -6.53
C ARG A 49 -2.63 10.07 -6.16
N THR A 50 -1.46 10.16 -6.78
CA THR A 50 -0.44 11.17 -6.47
C THR A 50 -0.18 12.05 -7.69
N LYS A 51 0.21 13.30 -7.46
CA LYS A 51 0.50 14.27 -8.53
C LYS A 51 1.64 13.85 -9.44
N ASP A 52 2.62 13.12 -8.92
CA ASP A 52 3.90 12.86 -9.57
C ASP A 52 4.19 11.37 -9.79
N MET A 53 3.64 10.47 -8.96
CA MET A 53 3.71 9.03 -9.18
C MET A 53 2.47 8.46 -9.89
N GLY A 54 1.44 9.28 -10.19
CA GLY A 54 0.23 8.78 -10.81
C GLY A 54 -0.57 7.88 -9.86
N LEU A 55 -1.17 6.81 -10.40
CA LEU A 55 -2.01 5.89 -9.64
C LEU A 55 -1.18 4.71 -9.11
N LEU A 56 -1.21 4.49 -7.80
CA LEU A 56 -0.58 3.36 -7.13
C LEU A 56 -1.66 2.48 -6.51
N ASN A 57 -1.78 1.24 -6.96
CA ASN A 57 -2.53 0.21 -6.24
C ASN A 57 -1.53 -0.57 -5.39
N VAL A 58 -1.73 -0.56 -4.07
CA VAL A 58 -0.78 -1.12 -3.09
C VAL A 58 -1.47 -2.24 -2.32
N GLU A 59 -0.80 -3.38 -2.18
CA GLU A 59 -1.23 -4.49 -1.33
C GLU A 59 -0.08 -4.91 -0.42
N PHE A 60 -0.32 -4.89 0.89
CA PHE A 60 0.55 -5.49 1.90
C PHE A 60 0.04 -6.89 2.19
N GLU A 61 0.91 -7.90 2.13
CA GLU A 61 0.56 -9.29 2.33
C GLU A 61 1.49 -9.98 3.34
N TYR A 62 0.90 -10.61 4.34
CA TYR A 62 1.56 -11.53 5.24
C TYR A 62 1.07 -12.95 4.99
N VAL A 63 2.00 -13.87 4.74
CA VAL A 63 1.74 -15.26 4.33
C VAL A 63 2.23 -16.31 5.35
N GLY A 64 2.36 -15.95 6.64
CA GLY A 64 2.76 -16.89 7.69
C GLY A 64 4.26 -17.21 7.81
N PHE A 65 5.13 -16.47 7.11
CA PHE A 65 6.61 -16.64 7.15
C PHE A 65 7.29 -15.54 7.97
N THR A 66 8.63 -15.43 7.95
CA THR A 66 9.36 -14.33 8.60
C THR A 66 9.39 -13.04 7.77
N THR A 67 9.03 -13.14 6.48
CA THR A 67 9.02 -12.05 5.50
C THR A 67 7.59 -11.79 5.03
N ALA A 68 7.25 -10.51 4.88
CA ALA A 68 6.01 -10.03 4.28
C ALA A 68 6.31 -9.31 2.95
N PHE A 69 5.26 -9.06 2.17
CA PHE A 69 5.36 -8.52 0.81
C PHE A 69 4.53 -7.25 0.66
N MET A 70 5.05 -6.28 -0.08
CA MET A 70 4.28 -5.14 -0.58
C MET A 70 4.33 -5.16 -2.09
N TYR A 71 3.17 -5.33 -2.71
CA TYR A 71 2.99 -5.29 -4.15
C TYR A 71 2.44 -3.93 -4.55
N ILE A 72 3.02 -3.33 -5.58
CA ILE A 72 2.61 -2.04 -6.11
C ILE A 72 2.42 -2.17 -7.61
N THR A 73 1.22 -1.87 -8.08
CA THR A 73 0.95 -1.61 -9.50
C THR A 73 0.85 -0.11 -9.70
N LYS A 74 1.89 0.48 -10.28
CA LYS A 74 1.96 1.89 -10.67
C LYS A 74 1.43 2.07 -12.08
N GLN A 75 0.48 2.97 -12.27
CA GLN A 75 -0.10 3.32 -13.55
C GLN A 75 0.06 4.82 -13.83
N ASN A 76 0.63 5.12 -14.98
CA ASN A 76 0.68 6.45 -15.59
C ASN A 76 0.14 6.33 -17.02
N ASP A 77 -0.20 7.45 -17.67
CA ASP A 77 -0.90 7.54 -18.97
C ASP A 77 -0.34 6.65 -20.11
N CYS A 78 0.89 6.18 -20.01
CA CYS A 78 1.55 5.38 -21.05
C CYS A 78 2.16 4.06 -20.57
N LYS A 79 2.09 3.73 -19.26
CA LYS A 79 2.85 2.61 -18.72
C LYS A 79 2.28 2.09 -17.40
N THR A 80 2.29 0.76 -17.28
CA THR A 80 2.09 0.06 -16.00
C THR A 80 3.41 -0.56 -15.55
N ILE A 81 3.77 -0.34 -14.29
CA ILE A 81 4.97 -0.90 -13.65
C ILE A 81 4.52 -1.63 -12.38
N ASP A 82 4.89 -2.90 -12.28
CA ASP A 82 4.67 -3.69 -11.07
C ASP A 82 5.98 -3.74 -10.27
N ILE A 83 5.90 -3.50 -8.96
CA ILE A 83 7.04 -3.47 -8.05
C ILE A 83 6.70 -4.33 -6.84
N THR A 84 7.64 -5.16 -6.43
CA THR A 84 7.51 -5.97 -5.21
C THR A 84 8.61 -5.61 -4.23
N TYR A 85 8.22 -5.39 -2.98
CA TYR A 85 9.12 -5.26 -1.85
C TYR A 85 8.98 -6.46 -0.93
N ASN A 86 10.10 -6.90 -0.37
CA ASN A 86 10.15 -7.80 0.77
C ASN A 86 10.48 -6.98 2.01
N PHE A 87 9.81 -7.25 3.13
CA PHE A 87 10.07 -6.54 4.38
C PHE A 87 9.81 -7.41 5.63
N SER A 88 10.25 -6.93 6.80
CA SER A 88 10.10 -7.64 8.06
C SER A 88 8.64 -7.79 8.47
N THR A 89 8.27 -8.98 8.95
CA THR A 89 6.93 -9.21 9.52
C THR A 89 6.64 -8.41 10.78
N ASP A 90 7.66 -7.88 11.45
CA ASP A 90 7.46 -6.97 12.59
C ASP A 90 6.90 -5.63 12.13
N ILE A 91 7.30 -5.14 10.95
CA ILE A 91 6.71 -3.94 10.33
C ILE A 91 5.24 -4.23 10.00
N PHE A 92 4.94 -5.40 9.40
CA PHE A 92 3.55 -5.79 9.11
C PHE A 92 2.69 -5.81 10.37
N LYS A 93 3.16 -6.49 11.43
CA LYS A 93 2.44 -6.61 12.70
C LYS A 93 2.18 -5.26 13.35
N LYS A 94 3.19 -4.38 13.40
CA LYS A 94 3.05 -3.01 13.92
C LYS A 94 1.90 -2.29 13.23
N HIS A 95 1.95 -2.18 11.91
CA HIS A 95 0.97 -1.41 11.15
C HIS A 95 -0.42 -2.03 11.14
N ILE A 96 -0.54 -3.37 11.05
CA ILE A 96 -1.86 -4.01 11.05
C ILE A 96 -2.56 -3.93 12.41
N ILE A 97 -1.80 -4.00 13.51
CA ILE A 97 -2.34 -3.82 14.86
C ILE A 97 -2.83 -2.39 15.04
N ASP A 98 -2.02 -1.39 14.66
CA ASP A 98 -2.39 0.02 14.77
C ASP A 98 -3.63 0.33 13.91
N PHE A 99 -3.67 -0.17 12.67
CA PHE A 99 -4.83 -0.05 11.78
C PHE A 99 -6.10 -0.64 12.42
N LEU A 100 -6.03 -1.87 12.94
CA LEU A 100 -7.18 -2.53 13.55
C LEU A 100 -7.64 -1.83 14.83
N GLN A 101 -6.72 -1.36 15.67
CA GLN A 101 -7.05 -0.63 16.89
C GLN A 101 -7.78 0.68 16.57
N LYS A 102 -7.26 1.47 15.64
CA LYS A 102 -7.89 2.73 15.21
C LYS A 102 -9.22 2.48 14.49
N HIS A 103 -9.31 1.42 13.67
CA HIS A 103 -10.55 1.01 13.03
C HIS A 103 -11.64 0.67 14.06
N ILE A 104 -11.33 -0.15 15.07
CA ILE A 104 -12.29 -0.51 16.13
C ILE A 104 -12.71 0.72 16.95
N ALA A 105 -11.75 1.58 17.30
CA ALA A 105 -12.04 2.81 18.04
C ALA A 105 -12.97 3.77 17.28
N SER A 106 -12.99 3.69 15.95
CA SER A 106 -13.83 4.52 15.10
C SER A 106 -15.30 4.08 15.02
N TRP A 107 -15.67 2.91 15.53
CA TRP A 107 -17.05 2.40 15.40
C TRP A 107 -18.11 3.28 16.06
N ASP A 108 -17.71 4.05 17.09
CA ASP A 108 -18.58 5.02 17.76
C ASP A 108 -18.45 6.45 17.17
N SER A 109 -17.69 6.63 16.10
CA SER A 109 -17.43 7.95 15.49
C SER A 109 -18.53 8.35 14.51
N GLN A 110 -18.69 9.68 14.33
CA GLN A 110 -19.64 10.24 13.36
C GLN A 110 -19.25 9.91 11.91
N TYR A 111 -17.97 9.68 11.63
CA TYR A 111 -17.43 9.42 10.30
C TYR A 111 -16.78 8.05 10.24
N ALA A 112 -16.89 7.40 9.08
CA ALA A 112 -16.22 6.13 8.83
C ALA A 112 -14.68 6.32 8.84
N PHE A 113 -13.98 5.35 9.40
CA PHE A 113 -12.53 5.29 9.35
C PHE A 113 -12.05 4.97 7.93
N ASN A 114 -11.25 5.88 7.36
CA ASN A 114 -10.70 5.75 6.02
C ASN A 114 -9.31 5.07 6.00
N GLY A 115 -8.61 5.02 7.13
CA GLY A 115 -7.31 4.36 7.23
C GLY A 115 -6.16 5.07 6.50
N GLU A 116 -6.34 6.33 6.06
CA GLU A 116 -5.38 7.03 5.18
C GLU A 116 -4.00 7.17 5.83
N GLU A 117 -3.95 7.72 7.04
CA GLU A 117 -2.70 7.93 7.78
C GLU A 117 -1.97 6.60 7.97
N GLU A 118 -2.71 5.55 8.32
CA GLU A 118 -2.18 4.24 8.64
C GLU A 118 -1.55 3.56 7.42
N VAL A 119 -2.21 3.63 6.25
CA VAL A 119 -1.65 3.02 5.04
C VAL A 119 -0.54 3.86 4.41
N ILE A 120 -0.55 5.19 4.57
CA ILE A 120 0.58 6.06 4.19
C ILE A 120 1.81 5.73 5.05
N ASP A 121 1.64 5.63 6.37
CA ASP A 121 2.72 5.28 7.28
C ASP A 121 3.26 3.88 7.01
N PHE A 122 2.38 2.91 6.75
CA PHE A 122 2.79 1.56 6.39
C PHE A 122 3.59 1.53 5.09
N TYR A 123 3.10 2.22 4.04
CA TYR A 123 3.81 2.35 2.77
C TYR A 123 5.19 2.97 2.94
N ASN A 124 5.28 4.07 3.68
CA ASN A 124 6.52 4.81 3.91
C ASN A 124 7.55 4.01 4.73
N ASP A 125 7.09 3.24 5.73
CA ASP A 125 7.92 2.37 6.56
C ASP A 125 8.51 1.22 5.71
N VAL A 126 7.70 0.63 4.82
CA VAL A 126 8.20 -0.39 3.87
C VAL A 126 9.17 0.22 2.85
N LEU A 127 8.94 1.44 2.35
CA LEU A 127 9.92 2.10 1.48
C LEU A 127 11.26 2.36 2.18
N GLU A 128 11.25 2.64 3.48
CA GLU A 128 12.46 2.96 4.24
C GLU A 128 13.24 1.71 4.68
N HIS A 129 12.54 0.61 4.99
CA HIS A 129 13.13 -0.56 5.62
C HIS A 129 12.97 -1.87 4.83
N GLY A 130 12.19 -1.86 3.76
CA GLY A 130 12.04 -2.98 2.84
C GLY A 130 13.14 -3.02 1.79
N THR A 131 13.12 -4.08 0.97
CA THR A 131 14.04 -4.25 -0.16
C THR A 131 13.24 -4.63 -1.40
N VAL A 132 13.52 -3.97 -2.53
CA VAL A 132 12.92 -4.32 -3.81
C VAL A 132 13.36 -5.73 -4.21
N SER A 133 12.40 -6.62 -4.44
CA SER A 133 12.60 -8.01 -4.83
C SER A 133 12.17 -8.33 -6.26
N GLY A 134 11.39 -7.45 -6.90
CA GLY A 134 10.96 -7.61 -8.29
C GLY A 134 10.46 -6.32 -8.93
N ILE A 135 10.70 -6.17 -10.24
CA ILE A 135 10.14 -5.11 -11.08
C ILE A 135 9.65 -5.71 -12.40
N GLY A 136 8.35 -5.59 -12.69
CA GLY A 136 7.71 -5.94 -13.96
C GLY A 136 7.29 -4.70 -14.75
N ASN A 137 7.32 -4.76 -16.09
CA ASN A 137 6.85 -3.67 -16.94
C ASN A 137 5.83 -4.18 -17.95
N HIS A 138 4.71 -3.46 -18.08
CA HIS A 138 3.68 -3.72 -19.08
C HIS A 138 3.42 -2.45 -19.89
N ILE A 139 3.41 -2.60 -21.22
CA ILE A 139 3.00 -1.52 -22.15
C ILE A 139 1.53 -1.74 -22.46
N ILE A 140 0.71 -0.71 -22.25
CA ILE A 140 -0.69 -0.71 -22.69
C ILE A 140 -0.68 -0.34 -24.16
N ASN A 141 -0.98 -1.30 -25.04
CA ASN A 141 -1.14 -1.07 -26.49
C ASN A 141 -2.50 -0.46 -26.80
#